data_AF-A0AAJ5ZKQ9-F1
#
_entry.id   AF-A0AAJ5ZKQ9-F1
#
_cell.length_a   1.000
_cell.length_b   1.000
_cell.length_c   1.000
_cell.angle_alpha   90.00
_cell.angle_beta   90.00
_cell.angle_gamma   90.00
#
_symmetry.space_group_name_H-M   'P 1'
#
loop_
_entity.id
_entity.type
_entity.pdbx_description
1 polymer ?
#
loop_
_entity_poly.entity_id
_entity_poly.type
_entity_poly.pdbx_seq_one_letter_code
_entity_poly.pdbx_strand_id
1 'polypeptide(L)' 'MGEVVNLRQARKQKARSEKERLADENRALHGRTKADRERDRLTSDRAERFMDGHRREKSGDPDGR' A
#
# COMPACT_ATOMS: atom_id res chain seq x y z
N MET A 1 -30.65 14.18 19.34
CA MET A 1 -30.31 12.90 20.01
C MET A 1 -29.01 12.42 19.39
N GLY A 2 -27.91 12.43 20.15
CA GLY A 2 -26.57 12.10 19.62
C GLY A 2 -26.17 10.69 20.03
N GLU A 3 -25.79 9.85 19.07
CA GLU A 3 -25.26 8.53 19.34
C GLU A 3 -23.85 8.65 19.96
N VAL A 4 -23.67 8.14 21.17
CA VAL A 4 -22.36 8.10 21.83
C VAL A 4 -21.60 6.88 21.30
N VAL A 5 -20.67 7.11 20.38
CA VAL A 5 -19.87 6.03 19.78
C VAL A 5 -18.62 5.76 20.63
N ASN A 6 -18.41 4.50 21.01
CA ASN A 6 -17.23 4.11 21.79
C ASN A 6 -15.98 4.00 20.90
N LEU A 7 -15.14 5.04 20.92
CA LEU A 7 -13.91 5.10 20.13
C LEU A 7 -12.90 3.98 20.45
N ARG A 8 -12.92 3.41 21.67
CA ARG A 8 -12.05 2.27 22.02
C ARG A 8 -12.43 1.03 21.23
N GLN A 9 -13.74 0.76 21.13
CA GLN A 9 -14.24 -0.38 20.36
C GLN A 9 -13.99 -0.20 18.87
N ALA A 10 -14.23 1.01 18.34
CA ALA A 10 -13.96 1.34 16.94
C ALA A 10 -12.48 1.14 16.58
N ARG A 11 -11.55 1.63 17.41
CA ARG A 11 -10.11 1.41 17.21
C ARG A 11 -9.73 -0.08 17.23
N LYS A 12 -10.32 -0.86 18.15
CA LYS A 12 -10.08 -2.31 18.22
C LYS A 12 -10.62 -3.06 17.01
N GLN A 13 -11.76 -2.63 16.47
CA GLN A 13 -12.31 -3.21 15.23
C GLN A 13 -11.40 -2.88 14.05
N LYS A 14 -10.99 -1.62 13.89
CA LYS A 14 -10.03 -1.20 12.86
C LYS A 14 -8.75 -2.04 12.90
N ALA A 15 -8.12 -2.14 14.08
CA ALA A 15 -6.90 -2.92 14.25
C ALA A 15 -7.09 -4.42 13.92
N ARG A 16 -8.26 -5.00 14.19
CA ARG A 16 -8.57 -6.39 13.80
C ARG A 16 -8.71 -6.53 12.29
N SER A 17 -9.46 -5.62 11.65
CA SER A 17 -9.64 -5.64 10.20
C SER A 17 -8.33 -5.44 9.43
N GLU A 18 -7.43 -4.60 9.94
CA GLU A 18 -6.09 -4.42 9.35
C GLU A 18 -5.26 -5.70 9.46
N LYS A 19 -5.29 -6.39 10.60
CA LYS A 19 -4.61 -7.67 10.77
C LYS A 19 -5.16 -8.76 9.85
N GLU A 20 -6.47 -8.82 9.67
CA GLU A 20 -7.12 -9.77 8.75
C GLU A 20 -6.69 -9.51 7.30
N ARG A 21 -6.72 -8.24 6.85
CA ARG A 21 -6.23 -7.86 5.51
C ARG A 21 -4.78 -8.25 5.29
N LEU A 22 -3.90 -7.95 6.24
CA LEU A 22 -2.48 -8.33 6.17
C LEU A 22 -2.31 -9.87 6.12
N ALA A 23 -3.14 -10.61 6.86
CA ALA A 23 -3.10 -12.07 6.83
C ALA A 23 -3.53 -12.63 5.47
N ASP A 24 -4.56 -12.05 4.85
CA ASP A 24 -5.05 -12.46 3.53
C ASP A 24 -4.04 -12.12 2.43
N GLU A 25 -3.43 -10.93 2.49
CA GLU A 25 -2.32 -10.55 1.60
C GLU A 25 -1.14 -11.52 1.74
N ASN A 26 -0.71 -11.79 2.97
CA ASN A 26 0.37 -12.75 3.22
C ASN A 26 0.02 -14.16 2.75
N ARG A 27 -1.24 -14.60 2.88
CA ARG A 27 -1.70 -15.89 2.35
C ARG A 27 -1.62 -15.94 0.84
N ALA A 28 -1.97 -14.86 0.14
CA ALA A 28 -1.85 -14.76 -1.32
C ALA A 28 -0.39 -14.65 -1.81
N LEU A 29 0.50 -14.13 -0.96
CA LEU A 29 1.93 -14.06 -1.23
C LEU A 29 2.65 -15.39 -0.90
N HIS A 30 2.15 -16.13 0.09
CA HIS A 30 2.72 -17.40 0.51
C HIS A 30 2.52 -18.47 -0.58
N GLY A 31 3.57 -19.22 -0.88
CA GLY A 31 3.55 -20.23 -1.95
C GLY A 31 3.94 -19.70 -3.34
N ARG A 32 4.21 -18.40 -3.50
CA ARG A 32 4.79 -17.89 -4.75
C ARG A 32 6.21 -18.40 -4.95
N THR A 33 6.51 -18.85 -6.16
CA THR A 33 7.86 -19.32 -6.50
C THR A 33 8.84 -18.14 -6.55
N LYS A 34 10.15 -18.43 -6.54
CA LYS A 34 11.18 -17.39 -6.71
C LYS A 34 11.05 -16.70 -8.08
N ALA A 35 10.69 -17.44 -9.11
CA ALA A 35 10.52 -16.92 -10.47
C ALA A 35 9.35 -15.93 -10.56
N ASP A 36 8.22 -16.24 -9.91
CA ASP A 36 7.05 -15.35 -9.91
C ASP A 36 7.34 -14.02 -9.21
N ARG A 37 8.01 -14.09 -8.05
CA ARG A 37 8.44 -12.88 -7.33
C ARG A 37 9.40 -12.03 -8.14
N GLU A 38 10.32 -12.65 -8.87
CA GLU A 38 11.29 -11.93 -9.68
C GLU A 38 10.63 -11.27 -10.89
N ARG A 39 9.72 -11.97 -11.57
CA ARG A 39 8.92 -11.39 -12.65
C ARG A 39 8.14 -10.16 -12.16
N ASP A 40 7.45 -10.27 -11.03
CA ASP A 40 6.65 -9.18 -10.47
C ASP A 40 7.54 -7.98 -10.11
N ARG A 41 8.74 -8.20 -9.55
CA ARG A 41 9.73 -7.13 -9.32
C ARG A 41 10.17 -6.45 -10.60
N LEU A 42 10.60 -7.21 -11.61
CA LEU A 42 11.04 -6.65 -12.89
C LEU A 42 9.92 -5.83 -13.57
N THR A 43 8.67 -6.28 -13.45
CA THR A 43 7.52 -5.49 -13.96
C THR A 43 7.31 -4.20 -13.18
N SER A 44 7.49 -4.24 -11.86
CA SER A 44 7.33 -3.08 -10.98
C SER A 44 8.43 -2.05 -11.25
N ASP A 45 9.69 -2.49 -11.30
CA ASP A 45 10.85 -1.66 -11.62
C ASP A 45 10.73 -1.01 -13.00
N ARG A 46 10.23 -1.74 -14.00
CA ARG A 46 9.99 -1.19 -15.34
C ARG A 46 8.90 -0.12 -15.31
N ALA A 47 7.83 -0.33 -14.56
CA ALA A 47 6.75 0.63 -14.41
C ALA A 47 7.23 1.89 -13.67
N GLU A 48 8.00 1.74 -12.60
CA GLU A 48 8.61 2.86 -11.88
C GLU A 48 9.54 3.67 -12.79
N ARG A 49 10.49 3.01 -13.47
CA ARG A 49 11.39 3.67 -14.43
C ARG A 49 10.64 4.36 -15.56
N PHE A 50 9.54 3.76 -16.03
CA PHE A 50 8.68 4.39 -17.01
C PHE A 50 8.04 5.65 -16.44
N MET A 51 7.45 5.60 -15.25
CA MET A 51 6.85 6.77 -14.62
C MET A 51 7.87 7.87 -14.30
N ASP A 52 9.05 7.50 -13.79
CA ASP A 52 10.15 8.42 -13.50
C ASP A 52 10.67 9.10 -14.76
N GLY A 53 10.85 8.34 -15.86
CA GLY A 53 11.26 8.91 -17.14
C GLY A 53 10.23 9.87 -17.75
N HIS A 54 8.95 9.75 -17.37
CA HIS A 54 7.87 10.66 -17.78
C HIS A 54 7.51 11.68 -16.70
N ARG A 55 8.23 11.68 -15.57
CA ARG A 55 7.99 12.59 -14.47
C ARG A 55 8.47 13.97 -14.87
N ARG A 56 7.53 14.84 -15.20
CA ARG A 56 7.80 16.27 -15.37
C ARG A 56 7.88 16.88 -13.99
N GLU A 57 8.98 17.56 -13.67
CA GLU A 57 9.03 18.41 -12.50
C GLU A 57 7.88 19.41 -12.61
N LYS A 58 7.02 19.47 -11.58
CA LYS A 58 6.01 20.52 -11.52
C LYS A 58 6.77 21.84 -11.43
N SER A 59 6.77 22.61 -12.52
CA SER A 59 7.20 24.00 -12.50
C SER A 59 6.23 24.78 -11.59
N GLY A 60 6.60 24.92 -10.32
CA GLY A 60 5.93 25.82 -9.37
C GLY A 60 5.48 25.22 -8.04
N ASP A 61 6.30 24.43 -7.35
CA ASP A 61 6.10 24.18 -5.90
C ASP A 61 7.22 24.87 -5.11
N PRO A 62 6.99 26.08 -4.55
CA PRO A 62 8.00 26.85 -3.85
C PRO A 62 8.04 26.48 -2.36
N ASP A 63 8.13 25.19 -2.03
CA ASP A 63 8.41 24.77 -0.65
C ASP A 63 9.11 23.41 -0.64
N GLY A 64 10.40 23.48 -0.98
CA GLY A 64 11.38 22.42 -0.80
C GLY A 64 12.44 22.81 0.24
N ARG A 65 12.01 23.25 1.43
CA ARG A 65 12.82 23.66 2.60
C ARG A 65 13.65 24.94 2.47
#